data_AF-A0A9N8DSD5-F1
#
_entry.id   AF-A0A9N8DSD5-F1
#
_cell.length_a   1.000
_cell.length_b   1.000
_cell.length_c   1.000
_cell.angle_alpha   90.00
_cell.angle_beta   90.00
_cell.angle_gamma   90.00
#
_symmetry.space_group_name_H-M   'P 1'
#
loop_
_entity.id
_entity.type
_entity.pdbx_description
1 polymer ?
#
loop_
_entity_poly.entity_id
_entity_poly.type
_entity_poly.pdbx_seq_one_letter_code
_entity_poly.pdbx_strand_id
1 'polypeptide(L)'
;MVVHGIITTSSSPLDDHPFISSASKEEWRVGDRVIVHSLQKASHLNGHHGCIGGPPNATTGRYPVDFDLPGEASHRVMAKAANLKPEPYIPLKDDDEDRWSPFHLANVKDGILEEAEGRPLCLLLDAIRFLVGNVVHRDPNLQNGLADIEKLRHQGQSGLERIHHYMQSAWSYWDRHLVQDDDGGGEIRPSIYLLLLQFFEELPAVNDMALVNMPPEFHVARAALYHRTAVEGWDTRIHADFWVLNHHSVYKVFGLRNCLSQALKTFDNFNEDSDGDPVLLTVTLLPWYGRLIYDGTCTPAHGHEAPPEVAGEGLAEQLRQNVIIARQEGRVVEHIAQLHLDAAILEQQQQQQQQQREQDELQQQRDDGEEYHEEENCREQTPRHSQPPITRREFDLLQRLEDLPVASADEAIWCMRRVGYTEEDNPTHEGVIINGAALAGGVTIGPFACSALVPSAEDIFQALVCYCIDDDDNGSSNGGESDVDEQERKALPAVVLIDDLKCFERVQFLVENYTPDDFTLKALYYPPPTREETAAALMDHNGN
;
A
#
# COMPACT_ATOMS: atom_id res chain seq x y z
N MET A 1 14.87 19.27 65.48
CA MET A 1 16.22 19.34 64.88
C MET A 1 16.08 20.17 63.63
N VAL A 2 16.73 21.33 63.62
CA VAL A 2 16.63 22.38 62.60
C VAL A 2 17.82 22.22 61.66
N VAL A 3 17.58 22.28 60.34
CA VAL A 3 18.54 22.85 59.37
C VAL A 3 17.74 23.59 58.29
N HIS A 4 18.07 24.87 58.14
CA HIS A 4 17.62 25.83 57.12
C HIS A 4 18.58 25.86 55.92
N GLY A 5 18.07 26.33 54.78
CA GLY A 5 18.82 27.19 53.84
C GLY A 5 18.77 26.74 52.37
N ILE A 6 18.67 27.58 51.34
CA ILE A 6 18.59 29.04 51.17
C ILE A 6 17.89 29.24 49.80
N ILE A 7 16.88 30.11 49.74
CA ILE A 7 16.32 30.62 48.48
C ILE A 7 17.20 31.80 48.05
N THR A 8 17.69 31.77 46.81
CA THR A 8 18.22 32.97 46.15
C THR A 8 17.37 33.25 44.92
N THR A 9 16.66 34.37 44.96
CA THR A 9 15.97 34.98 43.83
C THR A 9 16.97 35.89 43.12
N SER A 10 17.34 35.56 41.88
CA SER A 10 17.94 36.53 40.96
C SER A 10 16.88 36.93 39.94
N SER A 11 16.31 38.11 40.15
CA SER A 11 15.59 38.87 39.12
C SER A 11 16.57 39.51 38.15
N SER A 12 16.27 39.44 36.85
CA SER A 12 16.48 40.46 35.78
C SER A 12 16.81 39.79 34.44
N PRO A 13 16.61 40.45 33.29
CA PRO A 13 15.42 41.16 32.82
C PRO A 13 14.84 40.48 31.55
N LEU A 14 13.62 40.88 31.19
CA LEU A 14 13.14 40.81 29.80
C LEU A 14 14.21 41.40 28.87
N ASP A 15 14.67 40.64 27.88
CA ASP A 15 15.17 41.16 26.60
C ASP A 15 15.17 40.04 25.55
N ASP A 16 14.50 40.34 24.44
CA ASP A 16 14.65 39.82 23.08
C ASP A 16 14.87 38.31 22.91
N HIS A 17 13.79 37.61 22.54
CA HIS A 17 13.90 36.36 21.79
C HIS A 17 14.71 36.62 20.52
N PRO A 18 15.93 36.07 20.38
CA PRO A 18 16.55 36.05 19.07
C PRO A 18 15.65 35.21 18.18
N PHE A 19 15.21 35.80 17.06
CA PHE A 19 14.84 35.00 15.90
C PHE A 19 15.94 33.95 15.75
N ILE A 20 15.60 32.68 15.98
CA ILE A 20 16.50 31.57 15.67
C ILE A 20 16.69 31.65 14.16
N SER A 21 17.76 32.34 13.76
CA SER A 21 18.37 32.22 12.45
C SER A 21 18.42 30.73 12.15
N SER A 22 17.89 30.35 10.98
CA SER A 22 17.98 29.02 10.40
C SER A 22 19.44 28.59 10.33
N ALA A 23 20.00 28.14 11.45
CA ALA A 23 21.27 27.47 11.49
C ALA A 23 21.04 26.19 10.70
N SER A 24 21.68 26.13 9.53
CA SER A 24 21.76 24.92 8.75
C SER A 24 22.22 23.81 9.68
N LYS A 25 21.35 22.85 10.00
CA LYS A 25 21.73 21.60 10.66
C LYS A 25 22.85 21.03 9.80
N GLU A 26 24.08 20.97 10.33
CA GLU A 26 25.28 20.70 9.51
C GLU A 26 25.26 19.29 8.90
N GLU A 27 24.43 18.38 9.41
CA GLU A 27 24.25 17.05 8.85
C GLU A 27 22.91 16.44 9.26
N TRP A 28 22.21 15.78 8.32
CA TRP A 28 21.00 15.00 8.59
C TRP A 28 21.36 13.56 8.98
N ARG A 29 20.67 12.99 9.96
CA ARG A 29 20.85 11.60 10.40
C ARG A 29 19.75 10.70 9.86
N VAL A 30 20.05 9.41 9.69
CA VAL A 30 19.03 8.39 9.41
C VAL A 30 17.97 8.42 10.51
N GLY A 31 16.70 8.47 10.15
CA GLY A 31 15.59 8.64 11.09
C GLY A 31 15.17 10.10 11.31
N ASP A 32 15.97 11.09 10.89
CA ASP A 32 15.57 12.50 11.04
C ASP A 32 14.29 12.76 10.22
N ARG A 33 13.33 13.44 10.86
CA ARG A 33 12.09 13.89 10.22
C ARG A 33 12.32 15.19 9.47
N VAL A 34 11.91 15.19 8.21
CA VAL A 34 12.14 16.30 7.29
C VAL A 34 10.88 16.66 6.53
N ILE A 35 10.74 17.95 6.24
CA ILE A 35 9.82 18.46 5.24
C ILE A 35 10.64 18.79 4.01
N VAL A 36 10.29 18.18 2.89
CA VAL A 36 10.99 18.38 1.63
C VAL A 36 10.48 19.64 0.95
N HIS A 37 11.38 20.45 0.39
CA HIS A 37 11.02 21.67 -0.31
C HIS A 37 11.95 21.97 -1.49
N SER A 38 11.48 22.80 -2.41
CA SER A 38 12.26 23.30 -3.55
C SER A 38 12.85 22.18 -4.45
N LEU A 39 12.25 20.99 -4.48
CA LEU A 39 12.52 19.98 -5.49
C LEU A 39 12.03 20.48 -6.86
N GLN A 40 12.92 20.45 -7.84
CA GLN A 40 12.59 20.85 -9.22
C GLN A 40 11.97 19.70 -10.03
N LYS A 41 12.51 18.48 -9.88
CA LYS A 41 12.07 17.31 -10.66
C LYS A 41 10.81 16.64 -10.09
N ALA A 42 10.63 16.68 -8.78
CA ALA A 42 9.48 16.12 -8.08
C ALA A 42 8.82 17.23 -7.24
N SER A 43 8.43 18.32 -7.91
CA SER A 43 7.88 19.49 -7.24
C SER A 43 6.57 19.21 -6.50
N HIS A 44 5.83 18.19 -6.93
CA HIS A 44 4.63 17.70 -6.26
C HIS A 44 4.91 17.11 -4.86
N LEU A 45 6.17 16.77 -4.55
CA LEU A 45 6.59 16.28 -3.23
C LEU A 45 7.06 17.41 -2.30
N ASN A 46 7.02 18.68 -2.75
CA ASN A 46 7.35 19.80 -1.89
C ASN A 46 6.23 20.05 -0.88
N GLY A 47 6.60 20.26 0.38
CA GLY A 47 5.67 20.38 1.51
C GLY A 47 5.39 19.04 2.19
N HIS A 48 5.80 17.92 1.60
CA HIS A 48 5.56 16.61 2.17
C HIS A 48 6.57 16.23 3.25
N HIS A 49 6.07 15.47 4.22
CA HIS A 49 6.81 14.94 5.34
C HIS A 49 7.43 13.59 4.95
N GLY A 50 8.67 13.39 5.39
CA GLY A 50 9.36 12.13 5.20
C GLY A 50 10.42 11.90 6.25
N CYS A 51 11.07 10.77 6.14
CA CYS A 51 12.14 10.33 7.02
C CYS A 51 13.42 10.12 6.21
N ILE A 52 14.57 10.49 6.77
CA ILE A 52 15.86 10.14 6.16
C ILE A 52 16.04 8.62 6.24
N GLY A 53 15.92 7.95 5.08
CA GLY A 53 15.97 6.49 4.97
C GLY A 53 17.39 5.90 5.00
N GLY A 54 18.43 6.74 4.99
CA GLY A 54 19.81 6.29 4.85
C GLY A 54 20.84 7.43 4.81
N PRO A 55 22.14 7.09 4.88
CA PRO A 55 23.21 8.08 4.82
C PRO A 55 23.21 8.81 3.46
N PRO A 56 23.79 10.03 3.39
CA PRO A 56 23.87 10.75 2.13
C PRO A 56 24.69 9.95 1.12
N ASN A 57 24.23 9.90 -0.13
CA ASN A 57 24.96 9.27 -1.21
C ASN A 57 26.31 9.99 -1.40
N ALA A 58 27.42 9.25 -1.26
CA ALA A 58 28.78 9.81 -1.23
C ALA A 58 29.13 10.65 -2.47
N THR A 59 28.57 10.32 -3.64
CA THR A 59 28.84 11.00 -4.90
C THR A 59 28.02 12.29 -5.05
N THR A 60 26.74 12.25 -4.65
CA THR A 60 25.79 13.35 -4.92
C THR A 60 25.52 14.25 -3.73
N GLY A 61 25.90 13.82 -2.52
CA GLY A 61 25.58 14.48 -1.25
C GLY A 61 24.06 14.54 -0.97
N ARG A 62 23.25 13.73 -1.65
CA ARG A 62 21.80 13.69 -1.48
C ARG A 62 21.41 12.61 -0.48
N TYR A 63 20.41 12.91 0.35
CA TYR A 63 19.83 11.99 1.29
C TYR A 63 18.66 11.24 0.66
N PRO A 64 18.54 9.92 0.84
CA PRO A 64 17.30 9.22 0.57
C PRO A 64 16.25 9.64 1.59
N VAL A 65 15.09 10.07 1.11
CA VAL A 65 13.93 10.45 1.92
C VAL A 65 12.78 9.52 1.58
N ASP A 66 12.29 8.80 2.58
CA ASP A 66 11.10 7.96 2.50
C ASP A 66 9.88 8.80 2.92
N PHE A 67 8.95 9.06 2.00
CA PHE A 67 7.77 9.88 2.27
C PHE A 67 6.64 9.09 2.93
N ASP A 68 5.86 9.76 3.80
CA ASP A 68 4.66 9.19 4.43
C ASP A 68 3.43 9.32 3.52
N LEU A 69 3.55 8.92 2.25
CA LEU A 69 2.47 9.00 1.27
C LEU A 69 1.73 7.65 1.17
N PRO A 70 0.38 7.65 1.12
CA PRO A 70 -0.39 6.42 0.93
C PRO A 70 -0.26 5.90 -0.52
N GLY A 71 0.15 4.65 -0.69
CA GLY A 71 0.31 3.96 -1.99
C GLY A 71 1.25 2.73 -1.89
N GLU A 72 1.18 1.79 -2.84
CA GLU A 72 1.92 0.51 -2.78
C GLU A 72 3.44 0.61 -3.00
N ALA A 73 3.95 1.78 -3.40
CA ALA A 73 5.38 2.02 -3.48
C ALA A 73 5.79 3.11 -2.48
N SER A 74 6.74 2.78 -1.60
CA SER A 74 7.49 3.78 -0.84
C SER A 74 8.03 4.83 -1.84
N HIS A 75 7.49 6.04 -1.75
CA HIS A 75 7.99 7.16 -2.53
C HIS A 75 9.33 7.58 -1.93
N ARG A 76 10.41 6.93 -2.36
CA ARG A 76 11.77 7.28 -1.98
C ARG A 76 12.35 8.28 -2.96
N VAL A 77 12.84 9.43 -2.47
CA VAL A 77 13.55 10.40 -3.31
C VAL A 77 14.93 10.77 -2.77
N MET A 78 15.83 11.13 -3.68
CA MET A 78 17.14 11.66 -3.33
C MET A 78 17.12 13.19 -3.27
N ALA A 79 17.04 13.76 -2.07
CA ALA A 79 16.97 15.20 -1.84
C ALA A 79 18.32 15.78 -1.38
N LYS A 80 18.68 16.99 -1.83
CA LYS A 80 19.87 17.69 -1.29
C LYS A 80 19.56 18.20 0.11
N ALA A 81 20.57 18.38 0.97
CA ALA A 81 20.39 18.97 2.30
C ALA A 81 19.64 20.32 2.27
N ALA A 82 19.89 21.15 1.26
CA ALA A 82 19.22 22.44 1.06
C ALA A 82 17.73 22.33 0.65
N ASN A 83 17.24 21.13 0.34
CA ASN A 83 15.85 20.82 0.06
C ASN A 83 15.14 20.23 1.29
N LEU A 84 15.83 20.12 2.43
CA LEU A 84 15.30 19.51 3.63
C LEU A 84 15.19 20.58 4.70
N LYS A 85 13.98 20.76 5.21
CA LYS A 85 13.75 21.50 6.45
C LYS A 85 13.51 20.50 7.56
N PRO A 86 13.98 20.79 8.78
CA PRO A 86 13.55 19.99 9.91
C PRO A 86 12.04 20.14 9.99
N GLU A 87 11.35 19.02 10.18
CA GLU A 87 9.96 19.10 10.59
C GLU A 87 9.90 20.02 11.83
N PRO A 88 9.06 21.08 11.81
CA PRO A 88 9.06 22.07 12.87
C PRO A 88 8.81 21.34 14.19
N TYR A 89 9.87 21.26 15.00
CA TYR A 89 9.75 20.88 16.38
C TYR A 89 8.81 21.92 17.00
N ILE A 90 7.62 21.48 17.39
CA ILE A 90 6.76 22.26 18.27
C ILE A 90 7.32 21.98 19.66
N PRO A 91 8.21 22.82 20.22
CA PRO A 91 8.65 22.63 21.58
C PRO A 91 7.41 22.58 22.44
N LEU A 92 7.26 21.47 23.17
CA LEU A 92 6.44 21.46 24.36
C LEU A 92 7.03 22.56 25.23
N LYS A 93 6.31 23.67 25.41
CA LYS A 93 6.76 24.67 26.38
C LYS A 93 6.79 23.95 27.72
N ASP A 94 7.88 24.08 28.48
CA ASP A 94 7.99 23.45 29.81
C ASP A 94 6.87 23.90 30.78
N ASP A 95 6.15 24.99 30.44
CA ASP A 95 4.96 25.47 31.17
C ASP A 95 3.63 24.84 30.68
N ASP A 96 3.63 23.98 29.66
CA ASP A 96 2.45 23.27 29.10
C ASP A 96 2.18 21.93 29.83
N GLU A 97 2.55 21.77 31.11
CA GLU A 97 2.00 20.68 31.95
C GLU A 97 0.46 20.69 31.94
N ASP A 98 -0.15 21.86 31.74
CA ASP A 98 -1.60 22.04 31.59
C ASP A 98 -2.16 21.60 30.22
N ARG A 99 -1.34 21.43 29.18
CA ARG A 99 -1.82 21.02 27.84
C ARG A 99 -2.33 19.58 27.81
N TRP A 100 -1.85 18.76 28.74
CA TRP A 100 -2.35 17.40 29.00
C TRP A 100 -3.06 17.33 30.34
N SER A 101 -3.74 18.42 30.69
CA SER A 101 -4.76 18.44 31.72
C SER A 101 -5.69 17.21 31.56
N PRO A 102 -6.24 16.66 32.66
CA PRO A 102 -7.26 15.60 32.58
C PRO A 102 -8.52 16.00 31.78
N PHE A 103 -8.61 17.26 31.35
CA PHE A 103 -9.64 17.80 30.47
C PHE A 103 -9.20 17.99 29.00
N HIS A 104 -7.99 17.53 28.62
CA HIS A 104 -7.56 17.56 27.22
C HIS A 104 -8.53 16.76 26.38
N LEU A 105 -9.00 17.40 25.32
CA LEU A 105 -9.90 16.82 24.35
C LEU A 105 -9.13 16.75 23.04
N ALA A 106 -8.92 15.55 22.51
CA ALA A 106 -8.12 15.39 21.30
C ALA A 106 -8.68 16.28 20.17
N ASN A 107 -7.77 17.07 19.61
CA ASN A 107 -8.07 17.98 18.52
C ASN A 107 -8.44 17.21 17.28
N VAL A 108 -9.51 17.67 16.65
CA VAL A 108 -10.15 17.01 15.54
C VAL A 108 -10.52 18.05 14.51
N LYS A 109 -10.18 17.79 13.25
CA LYS A 109 -10.58 18.58 12.09
C LYS A 109 -11.30 17.66 11.10
N ASP A 110 -12.50 18.03 10.69
CA ASP A 110 -13.30 17.30 9.69
C ASP A 110 -13.52 15.81 9.98
N GLY A 111 -13.61 15.42 11.25
CA GLY A 111 -13.76 14.00 11.57
C GLY A 111 -12.45 13.22 11.67
N ILE A 112 -11.30 13.92 11.60
CA ILE A 112 -9.96 13.36 11.63
C ILE A 112 -9.21 13.89 12.84
N LEU A 113 -8.40 13.04 13.50
CA LEU A 113 -7.45 13.52 14.50
C LEU A 113 -6.40 14.39 13.84
N GLU A 114 -6.14 15.55 14.42
CA GLU A 114 -4.99 16.32 13.97
C GLU A 114 -3.70 15.51 14.13
N GLU A 115 -2.74 15.73 13.23
CA GLU A 115 -1.51 14.93 13.15
C GLU A 115 -0.76 14.86 14.49
N ALA A 116 -0.72 15.97 15.23
CA ALA A 116 -0.09 16.04 16.55
C ALA A 116 -0.74 15.12 17.60
N GLU A 117 -2.03 14.77 17.44
CA GLU A 117 -2.78 13.86 18.30
C GLU A 117 -2.77 12.42 17.77
N GLY A 118 -2.73 12.26 16.44
CA GLY A 118 -2.75 10.97 15.77
C GLY A 118 -1.43 10.21 15.83
N ARG A 119 -0.29 10.90 15.65
CA ARG A 119 1.05 10.27 15.69
C ARG A 119 1.38 9.57 17.02
N PRO A 120 1.14 10.20 18.20
CA PRO A 120 1.36 9.54 19.48
C PRO A 120 0.53 8.26 19.63
N LEU A 121 -0.74 8.29 19.21
CA LEU A 121 -1.60 7.12 19.29
C LEU A 121 -1.15 6.02 18.29
N CYS A 122 -0.74 6.37 17.07
CA CYS A 122 -0.13 5.42 16.13
C CYS A 122 1.09 4.73 16.74
N LEU A 123 1.98 5.51 17.38
CA LEU A 123 3.17 4.99 18.03
C LEU A 123 2.81 4.00 19.14
N LEU A 124 1.78 4.29 19.93
CA LEU A 124 1.29 3.38 20.97
C LEU A 124 0.72 2.09 20.37
N LEU A 125 -0.13 2.19 19.35
CA LEU A 125 -0.71 1.02 18.69
C LEU A 125 0.37 0.14 18.04
N ASP A 126 1.40 0.75 17.44
CA ASP A 126 2.54 0.02 16.84
C ASP A 126 3.40 -0.66 17.90
N ALA A 127 3.64 0.00 19.03
CA ALA A 127 4.32 -0.61 20.17
C ALA A 127 3.53 -1.79 20.74
N ILE A 128 2.21 -1.67 20.85
CA ILE A 128 1.36 -2.79 21.28
C ILE A 128 1.45 -3.95 20.29
N ARG A 129 1.30 -3.71 18.98
CA ARG A 129 1.41 -4.74 17.94
C ARG A 129 2.76 -5.45 17.99
N PHE A 130 3.84 -4.68 18.15
CA PHE A 130 5.19 -5.20 18.28
C PHE A 130 5.33 -6.09 19.51
N LEU A 131 4.91 -5.62 20.69
CA LEU A 131 5.01 -6.37 21.94
C LEU A 131 4.20 -7.66 21.92
N VAL A 132 2.99 -7.62 21.35
CA VAL A 132 2.16 -8.82 21.23
C VAL A 132 2.79 -9.82 20.26
N GLY A 133 3.20 -9.36 19.07
CA GLY A 133 3.84 -10.23 18.10
C GLY A 133 5.16 -10.83 18.61
N ASN A 134 6.00 -10.03 19.25
CA ASN A 134 7.30 -10.47 19.77
C ASN A 134 7.20 -11.31 21.05
N VAL A 135 6.42 -10.88 22.05
CA VAL A 135 6.42 -11.50 23.40
C VAL A 135 5.35 -12.57 23.54
N VAL A 136 4.15 -12.33 23.03
CA VAL A 136 3.03 -13.26 23.16
C VAL A 136 3.14 -14.36 22.10
N HIS A 137 3.19 -13.96 20.83
CA HIS A 137 3.19 -14.87 19.68
C HIS A 137 4.58 -15.37 19.26
N ARG A 138 5.65 -14.75 19.77
CA ARG A 138 7.04 -15.10 19.46
C ARG A 138 7.32 -15.15 17.96
N ASP A 139 6.77 -14.18 17.24
CA ASP A 139 6.92 -14.05 15.80
C ASP A 139 8.40 -13.83 15.42
N PRO A 140 9.01 -14.72 14.61
CA PRO A 140 10.40 -14.56 14.20
C PRO A 140 10.65 -13.31 13.34
N ASN A 141 9.61 -12.67 12.79
CA ASN A 141 9.73 -11.47 11.95
C ASN A 141 9.73 -10.17 12.76
N LEU A 142 9.44 -10.22 14.06
CA LEU A 142 9.35 -9.06 14.94
C LEU A 142 10.46 -9.13 16.01
N GLN A 143 11.69 -8.77 15.66
CA GLN A 143 12.87 -8.89 16.53
C GLN A 143 13.64 -7.58 16.72
N ASN A 144 13.47 -6.61 15.81
CA ASN A 144 14.27 -5.41 15.68
C ASN A 144 13.52 -4.12 16.10
N GLY A 145 12.40 -4.26 16.83
CA GLY A 145 11.60 -3.13 17.29
C GLY A 145 10.50 -2.69 16.32
N LEU A 146 10.06 -1.44 16.45
CA LEU A 146 8.89 -0.90 15.72
C LEU A 146 9.05 -0.91 14.20
N ALA A 147 10.29 -0.88 13.69
CA ALA A 147 10.56 -0.96 12.25
C ALA A 147 10.03 -2.26 11.64
N ASP A 148 9.91 -3.33 12.42
CA ASP A 148 9.37 -4.59 11.90
C ASP A 148 7.86 -4.55 11.72
N ILE A 149 7.13 -3.69 12.45
CA ILE A 149 5.70 -3.45 12.17
C ILE A 149 5.53 -2.77 10.82
N GLU A 150 6.42 -1.83 10.49
CA GLU A 150 6.42 -1.21 9.18
C GLU A 150 6.73 -2.23 8.08
N LYS A 151 7.70 -3.13 8.30
CA LYS A 151 7.98 -4.23 7.36
C LYS A 151 6.76 -5.13 7.15
N LEU A 152 6.02 -5.46 8.21
CA LEU A 152 4.78 -6.24 8.08
C LEU A 152 3.76 -5.51 7.19
N ARG A 153 3.57 -4.20 7.35
CA ARG A 153 2.67 -3.43 6.45
C ARG A 153 3.08 -3.56 4.97
N HIS A 154 4.38 -3.56 4.70
CA HIS A 154 4.91 -3.70 3.34
C HIS A 154 4.76 -5.12 2.76
N GLN A 155 4.40 -6.13 3.56
CA GLN A 155 4.08 -7.48 3.08
C GLN A 155 2.66 -7.58 2.47
N GLY A 156 1.98 -6.44 2.30
CA GLY A 156 0.63 -6.36 1.79
C GLY A 156 -0.34 -7.10 2.71
N GLN A 157 -1.22 -7.89 2.11
CA GLN A 157 -2.36 -8.48 2.80
C GLN A 157 -1.98 -9.38 3.98
N SER A 158 -1.03 -10.29 3.74
CA SER A 158 -0.58 -11.25 4.76
C SER A 158 -0.01 -10.56 6.01
N GLY A 159 0.67 -9.42 5.84
CA GLY A 159 1.20 -8.65 6.95
C GLY A 159 0.14 -7.85 7.70
N LEU A 160 -0.86 -7.31 6.99
CA LEU A 160 -1.99 -6.62 7.59
C LEU A 160 -2.85 -7.56 8.44
N GLU A 161 -3.12 -8.77 7.96
CA GLU A 161 -3.84 -9.80 8.73
C GLU A 161 -3.13 -10.13 10.04
N ARG A 162 -1.81 -10.23 10.01
CA ARG A 162 -1.00 -10.47 11.22
C ARG A 162 -1.04 -9.30 12.19
N ILE A 163 -0.88 -8.07 11.69
CA ILE A 163 -1.00 -6.85 12.50
C ILE A 163 -2.37 -6.79 13.19
N HIS A 164 -3.42 -7.12 12.45
CA HIS A 164 -4.78 -7.16 12.96
C HIS A 164 -4.95 -8.25 14.03
N HIS A 165 -4.43 -9.46 13.78
CA HIS A 165 -4.41 -10.54 14.76
C HIS A 165 -3.66 -10.16 16.05
N TYR A 166 -2.54 -9.45 15.94
CA TYR A 166 -1.80 -8.95 17.10
C TYR A 166 -2.61 -7.92 17.89
N MET A 167 -3.40 -7.08 17.20
CA MET A 167 -4.26 -6.12 17.88
C MET A 167 -5.41 -6.78 18.63
N GLN A 168 -6.09 -7.75 18.01
CA GLN A 168 -7.13 -8.54 18.70
C GLN A 168 -6.56 -9.25 19.93
N SER A 169 -5.38 -9.84 19.79
CA SER A 169 -4.68 -10.53 20.87
C SER A 169 -4.33 -9.57 22.00
N ALA A 170 -3.80 -8.37 21.69
CA ALA A 170 -3.41 -7.36 22.67
C ALA A 170 -4.47 -7.12 23.74
N TRP A 171 -5.72 -7.02 23.29
CA TRP A 171 -6.88 -6.72 24.11
C TRP A 171 -7.26 -7.82 25.09
N SER A 172 -6.92 -9.07 24.77
CA SER A 172 -7.08 -10.22 25.66
C SER A 172 -6.04 -10.23 26.79
N TYR A 173 -4.92 -9.53 26.59
CA TYR A 173 -3.77 -9.46 27.51
C TYR A 173 -3.57 -8.07 28.14
N TRP A 174 -4.49 -7.12 27.93
CA TRP A 174 -4.36 -5.72 28.34
C TRP A 174 -4.26 -5.55 29.87
N ASP A 175 -5.27 -6.04 30.61
CA ASP A 175 -5.39 -5.85 32.07
C ASP A 175 -5.14 -7.13 32.88
N ARG A 176 -4.67 -8.20 32.23
CA ARG A 176 -4.32 -9.44 32.94
C ARG A 176 -3.00 -9.22 33.68
N HIS A 177 -3.07 -8.93 34.98
CA HIS A 177 -1.89 -8.81 35.85
C HIS A 177 -0.92 -10.00 35.72
N LEU A 178 -1.43 -11.18 35.36
CA LEU A 178 -0.69 -12.40 35.15
C LEU A 178 -1.40 -13.22 34.05
N VAL A 179 -0.71 -13.52 32.95
CA VAL A 179 -1.18 -14.53 32.00
C VAL A 179 -0.73 -15.88 32.52
N GLN A 180 -1.67 -16.73 32.98
CA GLN A 180 -1.39 -18.15 33.14
C GLN A 180 -1.63 -18.82 31.79
N ASP A 181 -0.60 -19.46 31.23
CA ASP A 181 -0.80 -20.40 30.13
C ASP A 181 -1.69 -21.55 30.65
N ASP A 182 -2.73 -21.90 29.90
CA ASP A 182 -3.71 -22.94 30.24
C ASP A 182 -3.07 -24.33 30.42
N ASP A 183 -1.82 -24.49 30.00
CA ASP A 183 -1.04 -25.73 30.05
C ASP A 183 -0.52 -26.11 31.46
N GLY A 184 -1.02 -25.47 32.52
CA GLY A 184 -0.80 -25.90 33.92
C GLY A 184 0.63 -25.73 34.46
N GLY A 185 1.57 -25.24 33.66
CA GLY A 185 2.95 -24.90 34.03
C GLY A 185 3.30 -23.42 33.89
N GLY A 186 2.29 -22.56 33.71
CA GLY A 186 2.41 -21.22 33.13
C GLY A 186 3.45 -20.30 33.76
N GLU A 187 4.43 -19.91 32.94
CA GLU A 187 5.32 -18.79 33.19
C GLU A 187 4.46 -17.52 33.31
N ILE A 188 4.60 -16.81 34.42
CA ILE A 188 3.91 -15.54 34.63
C ILE A 188 4.42 -14.53 33.60
N ARG A 189 3.56 -14.16 32.65
CA ARG A 189 3.88 -13.07 31.72
C ARG A 189 3.28 -11.74 32.21
N PRO A 190 4.02 -10.62 32.11
CA PRO A 190 3.49 -9.30 32.41
C PRO A 190 2.33 -8.95 31.45
N SER A 191 1.41 -8.10 31.91
CA SER A 191 0.36 -7.56 31.04
C SER A 191 0.96 -6.74 29.90
N ILE A 192 0.22 -6.61 28.78
CA ILE A 192 0.66 -5.77 27.65
C ILE A 192 0.88 -4.33 28.10
N TYR A 193 0.05 -3.80 29.00
CA TYR A 193 0.24 -2.47 29.55
C TYR A 193 1.58 -2.32 30.29
N LEU A 194 1.97 -3.30 31.12
CA LEU A 194 3.26 -3.27 31.83
C LEU A 194 4.44 -3.39 30.86
N LEU A 195 4.34 -4.26 29.85
CA LEU A 195 5.35 -4.36 28.79
C LEU A 195 5.47 -3.05 28.01
N LEU A 196 4.36 -2.35 27.79
CA LEU A 196 4.33 -1.07 27.08
C LEU A 196 4.99 0.04 27.90
N LEU A 197 4.74 0.10 29.22
CA LEU A 197 5.46 1.02 30.11
C LEU A 197 6.97 0.76 30.07
N GLN A 198 7.38 -0.50 30.23
CA GLN A 198 8.79 -0.88 30.18
C GLN A 198 9.42 -0.52 28.82
N PHE A 199 8.73 -0.83 27.73
CA PHE A 199 9.18 -0.52 26.37
C PHE A 199 9.47 0.99 26.22
N PHE A 200 8.56 1.86 26.65
CA PHE A 200 8.77 3.31 26.56
C PHE A 200 9.84 3.83 27.52
N GLU A 201 10.09 3.18 28.65
CA GLU A 201 11.19 3.53 29.56
C GLU A 201 12.56 3.17 28.97
N GLU A 202 12.66 2.04 28.26
CA GLU A 202 13.91 1.54 27.68
C GLU A 202 14.22 2.13 26.30
N LEU A 203 13.20 2.56 25.55
CA LEU A 203 13.34 3.01 24.15
C LEU A 203 14.41 4.10 23.94
N PRO A 204 14.56 5.14 24.79
CA PRO A 204 15.61 6.13 24.62
C PRO A 204 17.02 5.51 24.70
N ALA A 205 17.25 4.60 25.64
CA ALA A 205 18.53 3.93 25.82
C ALA A 205 18.85 2.98 24.65
N VAL A 206 17.85 2.25 24.15
CA VAL A 206 17.98 1.37 22.98
C VAL A 206 18.40 2.15 21.72
N ASN A 207 17.96 3.40 21.59
CA ASN A 207 18.29 4.26 20.46
C ASN A 207 19.52 5.16 20.69
N ASP A 208 20.24 4.99 21.81
CA ASP A 208 21.35 5.88 22.20
C ASP A 208 20.95 7.37 22.19
N MET A 209 19.72 7.66 22.65
CA MET A 209 19.14 9.00 22.72
C MET A 209 18.82 9.39 24.15
N ALA A 210 19.22 10.60 24.54
CA ALA A 210 18.74 11.19 25.78
C ALA A 210 17.22 11.38 25.72
N LEU A 211 16.53 11.18 26.86
CA LEU A 211 15.07 11.30 26.93
C LEU A 211 14.55 12.62 26.36
N VAL A 212 15.23 13.74 26.62
CA VAL A 212 14.86 15.09 26.13
C VAL A 212 14.97 15.24 24.61
N ASN A 213 15.72 14.36 23.95
CA ASN A 213 15.92 14.38 22.50
C ASN A 213 14.99 13.41 21.77
N MET A 214 14.08 12.75 22.49
CA MET A 214 13.09 11.88 21.85
C MET A 214 12.10 12.71 21.03
N PRO A 215 11.48 12.12 19.99
CA PRO A 215 10.46 12.82 19.19
C PRO A 215 9.27 13.31 20.04
N PRO A 216 8.60 14.42 19.68
CA PRO A 216 7.44 14.92 20.41
C PRO A 216 6.34 13.88 20.63
N GLU A 217 6.06 13.06 19.61
CA GLU A 217 5.08 11.99 19.67
C GLU A 217 5.40 10.93 20.72
N PHE A 218 6.69 10.68 20.98
CA PHE A 218 7.12 9.78 22.06
C PHE A 218 6.76 10.34 23.43
N HIS A 219 7.00 11.64 23.64
CA HIS A 219 6.67 12.29 24.91
C HIS A 219 5.17 12.28 25.18
N VAL A 220 4.36 12.56 24.15
CA VAL A 220 2.90 12.53 24.25
C VAL A 220 2.40 11.11 24.48
N ALA A 221 2.91 10.14 23.73
CA ALA A 221 2.55 8.74 23.91
C ALA A 221 2.89 8.24 25.31
N ARG A 222 4.09 8.57 25.78
CA ARG A 222 4.53 8.26 27.14
C ARG A 222 3.65 8.94 28.19
N ALA A 223 3.32 10.22 28.02
CA ALA A 223 2.42 10.92 28.94
C ALA A 223 1.03 10.27 28.98
N ALA A 224 0.48 9.86 27.83
CA ALA A 224 -0.78 9.14 27.74
C ALA A 224 -0.76 7.81 28.51
N LEU A 225 0.36 7.07 28.48
CA LEU A 225 0.52 5.83 29.26
C LEU A 225 0.49 6.03 30.77
N TYR A 226 0.86 7.20 31.28
CA TYR A 226 0.74 7.52 32.70
C TYR A 226 -0.58 8.26 33.01
N HIS A 227 -1.37 8.61 32.00
CA HIS A 227 -2.62 9.34 32.18
C HIS A 227 -3.78 8.37 32.44
N ARG A 228 -4.34 8.45 33.66
CA ARG A 228 -5.39 7.54 34.13
C ARG A 228 -6.57 7.41 33.16
N THR A 229 -7.11 8.51 32.65
CA THR A 229 -8.29 8.45 31.75
C THR A 229 -7.98 7.88 30.36
N ALA A 230 -6.72 7.95 29.91
CA ALA A 230 -6.32 7.35 28.65
C ALA A 230 -6.22 5.82 28.83
N VAL A 231 -5.51 5.37 29.87
CA VAL A 231 -5.31 3.94 30.16
C VAL A 231 -6.60 3.23 30.58
N GLU A 232 -7.35 3.78 31.55
CA GLU A 232 -8.63 3.20 31.97
C GLU A 232 -9.67 3.26 30.83
N GLY A 233 -9.57 4.27 29.97
CA GLY A 233 -10.37 4.36 28.77
C GLY A 233 -10.16 3.16 27.85
N TRP A 234 -8.92 2.70 27.66
CA TRP A 234 -8.62 1.61 26.74
C TRP A 234 -9.14 0.24 27.20
N ASP A 235 -9.52 0.11 28.47
CA ASP A 235 -10.26 -1.05 28.96
C ASP A 235 -11.74 -1.01 28.55
N THR A 236 -12.27 0.19 28.30
CA THR A 236 -13.63 0.42 27.80
C THR A 236 -13.64 0.46 26.27
N ARG A 237 -13.62 -0.72 25.66
CA ARG A 237 -13.71 -0.89 24.19
C ARG A 237 -15.15 -0.96 23.72
N ILE A 238 -15.41 -0.41 22.55
CA ILE A 238 -16.70 -0.57 21.85
C ILE A 238 -16.46 -1.45 20.64
N HIS A 239 -16.99 -2.68 20.70
CA HIS A 239 -17.13 -3.55 19.54
C HIS A 239 -18.55 -3.36 19.02
N ALA A 240 -18.67 -2.90 17.78
CA ALA A 240 -19.98 -2.70 17.17
C ALA A 240 -19.93 -3.00 15.69
N ASP A 241 -21.08 -3.41 15.16
CA ASP A 241 -21.26 -3.71 13.76
C ASP A 241 -21.59 -2.43 13.00
N PHE A 242 -20.86 -2.19 11.92
CA PHE A 242 -21.01 -1.05 11.05
C PHE A 242 -21.19 -1.53 9.61
N TRP A 243 -22.19 -0.96 8.95
CA TRP A 243 -22.28 -1.01 7.51
C TRP A 243 -21.28 -0.03 6.91
N VAL A 244 -20.35 -0.55 6.12
CA VAL A 244 -19.32 0.25 5.45
C VAL A 244 -19.72 0.41 3.99
N LEU A 245 -19.91 1.66 3.56
CA LEU A 245 -20.30 2.03 2.20
C LEU A 245 -19.12 2.63 1.45
N ASN A 246 -18.62 1.95 0.42
CA ASN A 246 -17.42 2.32 -0.31
C ASN A 246 -16.17 2.50 0.60
N HIS A 247 -15.02 2.68 -0.04
CA HIS A 247 -13.75 2.98 0.62
C HIS A 247 -13.69 4.38 1.29
N HIS A 248 -14.75 5.18 1.18
CA HIS A 248 -14.76 6.61 1.55
C HIS A 248 -15.83 7.03 2.58
N SER A 249 -16.82 6.20 2.92
CA SER A 249 -17.93 6.66 3.76
C SER A 249 -18.10 5.81 5.03
N VAL A 250 -17.61 6.31 6.15
CA VAL A 250 -17.89 5.75 7.48
C VAL A 250 -18.48 6.81 8.38
N TYR A 251 -19.49 6.43 9.14
CA TYR A 251 -20.14 7.31 10.11
C TYR A 251 -19.32 7.40 11.39
N LYS A 252 -18.84 8.62 11.64
CA LYS A 252 -18.18 9.15 12.85
C LYS A 252 -17.54 8.11 13.76
N VAL A 253 -16.53 7.48 13.20
CA VAL A 253 -15.48 6.75 13.89
C VAL A 253 -14.17 7.42 13.48
N PHE A 254 -13.53 8.12 14.41
CA PHE A 254 -12.16 8.65 14.19
C PHE A 254 -11.24 7.43 14.09
N GLY A 255 -10.11 7.40 13.38
CA GLY A 255 -9.38 6.13 13.22
C GLY A 255 -8.08 6.27 12.47
N LEU A 256 -7.03 5.53 12.84
CA LEU A 256 -5.66 5.79 12.41
C LEU A 256 -5.12 4.83 11.34
N ARG A 257 -4.35 5.43 10.42
CA ARG A 257 -3.27 4.92 9.54
C ARG A 257 -3.60 3.78 8.58
N ASN A 258 -4.41 2.79 8.97
CA ASN A 258 -4.96 1.80 8.05
C ASN A 258 -6.34 2.29 7.64
N CYS A 259 -6.46 2.74 6.40
CA CYS A 259 -7.77 3.06 5.85
C CYS A 259 -8.62 1.79 5.85
N LEU A 260 -9.88 1.89 6.27
CA LEU A 260 -10.84 0.78 6.14
C LEU A 260 -10.92 0.27 4.69
N SER A 261 -10.55 1.11 3.71
CA SER A 261 -10.45 0.70 2.32
C SER A 261 -9.43 -0.40 2.06
N GLN A 262 -8.27 -0.42 2.73
CA GLN A 262 -7.33 -1.55 2.62
C GLN A 262 -7.94 -2.82 3.21
N ALA A 263 -8.67 -2.72 4.32
CA ALA A 263 -9.39 -3.85 4.89
C ALA A 263 -10.55 -4.31 3.99
N LEU A 264 -11.21 -3.40 3.27
CA LEU A 264 -12.26 -3.74 2.30
C LEU A 264 -11.71 -4.42 1.05
N LYS A 265 -10.54 -3.98 0.56
CA LYS A 265 -9.83 -4.64 -0.56
C LYS A 265 -9.55 -6.12 -0.31
N THR A 266 -9.46 -6.53 0.95
CA THR A 266 -9.25 -7.93 1.33
C THR A 266 -10.47 -8.81 1.07
N PHE A 267 -11.65 -8.18 1.00
CA PHE A 267 -12.91 -8.81 0.66
C PHE A 267 -13.25 -8.61 -0.83
N ASP A 268 -12.47 -7.79 -1.56
CA ASP A 268 -12.69 -7.41 -2.96
C ASP A 268 -12.23 -8.50 -3.93
N ASN A 269 -13.11 -9.49 -4.12
CA ASN A 269 -13.47 -9.93 -5.46
C ASN A 269 -14.55 -9.01 -6.08
N PHE A 270 -14.80 -7.83 -5.49
CA PHE A 270 -15.85 -6.91 -5.91
C PHE A 270 -15.26 -5.88 -6.88
N ASN A 271 -15.85 -5.80 -8.08
CA ASN A 271 -15.41 -4.96 -9.20
C ASN A 271 -15.15 -3.50 -8.78
N GLU A 272 -13.96 -3.00 -9.11
CA GLU A 272 -13.56 -1.58 -8.94
C GLU A 272 -14.53 -0.59 -9.64
N ASP A 273 -15.30 -1.05 -10.63
CA ASP A 273 -16.26 -0.24 -11.39
C ASP A 273 -17.68 -0.20 -10.80
N SER A 274 -17.95 -0.98 -9.75
CA SER A 274 -19.26 -0.98 -9.09
C SER A 274 -19.19 -0.25 -7.75
N ASP A 275 -20.17 0.62 -7.51
CA ASP A 275 -20.38 1.40 -6.29
C ASP A 275 -20.78 0.44 -5.14
N GLY A 276 -19.79 -0.37 -4.72
CA GLY A 276 -19.93 -1.69 -4.12
C GLY A 276 -20.98 -1.77 -3.03
N ASP A 277 -21.70 -2.89 -2.99
CA ASP A 277 -22.76 -3.06 -2.01
C ASP A 277 -22.21 -2.97 -0.58
N PRO A 278 -22.92 -2.31 0.35
CA PRO A 278 -22.43 -2.10 1.71
C PRO A 278 -22.10 -3.41 2.41
N VAL A 279 -20.99 -3.41 3.15
CA VAL A 279 -20.49 -4.61 3.84
C VAL A 279 -20.59 -4.42 5.36
N LEU A 280 -21.09 -5.43 6.07
CA LEU A 280 -21.21 -5.41 7.53
C LEU A 280 -19.92 -5.90 8.18
N LEU A 281 -19.26 -4.99 8.91
CA LEU A 281 -18.02 -5.27 9.64
C LEU A 281 -18.18 -4.93 11.12
N THR A 282 -17.67 -5.79 12.00
CA THR A 282 -17.42 -5.39 13.39
C THR A 282 -16.11 -4.62 13.44
N VAL A 283 -16.14 -3.39 13.95
CA VAL A 283 -14.94 -2.58 14.20
C VAL A 283 -14.73 -2.39 15.70
N THR A 284 -13.48 -2.19 16.11
CA THR A 284 -13.13 -1.89 17.51
C THR A 284 -12.82 -0.40 17.66
N LEU A 285 -13.51 0.25 18.60
CA LEU A 285 -13.29 1.65 18.95
C LEU A 285 -12.71 1.78 20.37
N LEU A 286 -11.74 2.68 20.51
CA LEU A 286 -11.02 3.03 21.71
C LEU A 286 -11.28 4.48 22.07
N PRO A 287 -11.51 4.81 23.35
CA PRO A 287 -11.51 6.19 23.77
C PRO A 287 -10.09 6.77 23.81
N TRP A 288 -9.95 8.02 23.40
CA TRP A 288 -8.69 8.77 23.43
C TRP A 288 -9.01 10.23 23.64
N TYR A 289 -8.65 10.75 24.82
CA TYR A 289 -8.89 12.14 25.21
C TYR A 289 -10.28 12.64 24.80
N GLY A 290 -11.33 11.93 25.24
CA GLY A 290 -12.74 12.26 24.99
C GLY A 290 -13.23 12.09 23.53
N ARG A 291 -12.49 11.38 22.69
CA ARG A 291 -12.90 10.93 21.34
C ARG A 291 -12.98 9.41 21.29
N LEU A 292 -13.77 8.85 20.36
CA LEU A 292 -13.78 7.42 20.04
C LEU A 292 -13.01 7.21 18.74
N ILE A 293 -11.97 6.38 18.78
CA ILE A 293 -11.03 6.15 17.69
C ILE A 293 -10.96 4.65 17.34
N TYR A 294 -10.99 4.31 16.06
CA TYR A 294 -10.74 3.01 15.49
C TYR A 294 -9.26 2.66 15.57
N ASP A 295 -9.01 1.49 16.14
CA ASP A 295 -7.68 0.97 16.46
C ASP A 295 -7.01 0.24 15.29
N GLY A 296 -7.71 0.12 14.14
CA GLY A 296 -7.25 -0.67 12.99
C GLY A 296 -7.77 -2.11 12.98
N THR A 297 -8.65 -2.50 13.90
CA THR A 297 -9.20 -3.87 14.03
C THR A 297 -10.61 -3.95 13.45
N CYS A 298 -10.80 -4.64 12.31
CA CYS A 298 -12.12 -4.89 11.73
C CYS A 298 -12.30 -6.35 11.26
N THR A 299 -13.37 -7.00 11.72
CA THR A 299 -13.69 -8.39 11.37
C THR A 299 -15.06 -8.47 10.70
N PRO A 300 -15.34 -9.52 9.90
CA PRO A 300 -16.71 -9.81 9.51
C PRO A 300 -17.60 -9.96 10.75
N ALA A 301 -18.83 -9.41 10.71
CA ALA A 301 -19.70 -9.36 11.89
C ALA A 301 -20.13 -10.73 12.44
N HIS A 302 -20.07 -11.77 11.60
CA HIS A 302 -20.43 -13.14 11.96
C HIS A 302 -19.23 -14.03 12.31
N GLY A 303 -18.05 -13.44 12.52
CA GLY A 303 -16.82 -14.13 12.94
C GLY A 303 -15.75 -14.24 11.85
N HIS A 304 -14.56 -14.70 12.25
CA HIS A 304 -13.32 -14.58 11.45
C HIS A 304 -13.26 -15.40 10.15
N GLU A 305 -14.12 -16.41 9.97
CA GLU A 305 -14.02 -17.36 8.85
C GLU A 305 -15.11 -17.18 7.79
N ALA A 306 -16.15 -16.38 8.06
CA ALA A 306 -17.22 -16.16 7.10
C ALA A 306 -16.93 -14.93 6.24
N PRO A 307 -17.26 -14.95 4.93
CA PRO A 307 -17.28 -13.73 4.14
C PRO A 307 -18.22 -12.71 4.81
N PRO A 308 -17.89 -11.41 4.77
CA PRO A 308 -18.70 -10.42 5.44
C PRO A 308 -20.09 -10.32 4.80
N GLU A 309 -21.10 -10.01 5.61
CA GLU A 309 -22.47 -9.88 5.13
C GLU A 309 -22.58 -8.66 4.21
N VAL A 310 -23.10 -8.87 3.00
CA VAL A 310 -23.35 -7.82 2.03
C VAL A 310 -24.83 -7.40 2.13
N ALA A 311 -25.08 -6.10 2.18
CA ALA A 311 -26.43 -5.57 2.25
C ALA A 311 -27.20 -5.91 0.96
N GLY A 312 -28.37 -6.54 1.10
CA GLY A 312 -29.26 -6.71 -0.04
C GLY A 312 -29.74 -5.37 -0.60
N GLU A 313 -30.11 -5.34 -1.89
CA GLU A 313 -30.45 -4.13 -2.67
C GLU A 313 -31.30 -3.10 -1.92
N GLY A 314 -32.39 -3.54 -1.26
CA GLY A 314 -33.27 -2.64 -0.51
C GLY A 314 -32.62 -2.01 0.74
N LEU A 315 -31.78 -2.77 1.45
CA LEU A 315 -31.01 -2.25 2.58
C LEU A 315 -29.86 -1.36 2.09
N ALA A 316 -29.20 -1.75 1.00
CA ALA A 316 -28.14 -0.95 0.38
C ALA A 316 -28.66 0.44 -0.02
N GLU A 317 -29.81 0.51 -0.67
CA GLU A 317 -30.45 1.78 -1.04
C GLU A 317 -30.83 2.61 0.19
N GLN A 318 -31.38 1.98 1.23
CA GLN A 318 -31.68 2.66 2.48
C GLN A 318 -30.42 3.23 3.13
N LEU A 319 -29.32 2.47 3.14
CA LEU A 319 -28.03 2.89 3.69
C LEU A 319 -27.43 4.05 2.90
N ARG A 320 -27.45 4.00 1.55
CA ARG A 320 -27.03 5.11 0.68
C ARG A 320 -27.86 6.36 0.94
N GLN A 321 -29.17 6.22 1.08
CA GLN A 321 -30.06 7.34 1.39
C GLN A 321 -29.79 7.94 2.77
N ASN A 322 -29.49 7.10 3.77
CA ASN A 322 -29.04 7.57 5.08
C ASN A 322 -27.72 8.36 4.98
N VAL A 323 -26.80 7.97 4.08
CA VAL A 323 -25.53 8.71 3.87
C VAL A 323 -25.84 10.08 3.31
N ILE A 324 -26.72 10.16 2.31
CA ILE A 324 -27.14 11.43 1.71
C ILE A 324 -27.77 12.34 2.78
N ILE A 325 -28.69 11.83 3.59
CA ILE A 325 -29.32 12.59 4.68
C ILE A 325 -28.27 13.07 5.68
N ALA A 326 -27.40 12.16 6.13
CA ALA A 326 -26.34 12.51 7.06
C ALA A 326 -25.37 13.54 6.49
N ARG A 327 -25.04 13.50 5.19
CA ARG A 327 -24.20 14.49 4.51
C ARG A 327 -24.90 15.85 4.49
N GLN A 328 -26.18 15.89 4.15
CA GLN A 328 -27.00 17.11 4.19
C GLN A 328 -27.07 17.72 5.60
N GLU A 329 -27.04 16.87 6.63
CA GLU A 329 -27.06 17.28 8.04
C GLU A 329 -25.66 17.54 8.63
N GLY A 330 -24.58 17.43 7.83
CA GLY A 330 -23.21 17.61 8.30
C GLY A 330 -22.73 16.55 9.30
N ARG A 331 -23.28 15.33 9.22
CA ARG A 331 -22.98 14.17 10.08
C ARG A 331 -22.03 13.16 9.43
N VAL A 332 -21.81 13.25 8.11
CA VAL A 332 -20.86 12.39 7.37
C VAL A 332 -19.45 12.94 7.53
N VAL A 333 -18.53 12.03 7.84
CA VAL A 333 -17.08 12.27 7.82
C VAL A 333 -16.56 11.57 6.57
N GLU A 334 -16.18 12.35 5.56
CA GLU A 334 -15.74 11.82 4.25
C GLU A 334 -14.29 11.29 4.30
N HIS A 335 -13.58 11.57 5.38
CA HIS A 335 -12.20 11.20 5.58
C HIS A 335 -12.00 10.65 6.99
N ILE A 336 -11.79 9.35 7.11
CA ILE A 336 -11.18 8.76 8.31
C ILE A 336 -9.67 8.82 8.08
N ALA A 337 -8.98 9.64 8.88
CA ALA A 337 -7.54 9.91 8.83
C ALA A 337 -6.77 9.37 7.61
N GLN A 338 -6.83 10.12 6.51
CA GLN A 338 -5.59 10.41 5.79
C GLN A 338 -5.05 11.72 6.37
N LEU A 339 -3.74 11.81 6.56
CA LEU A 339 -3.07 13.09 6.80
C LEU A 339 -3.57 14.07 5.73
N HIS A 340 -4.33 15.08 6.17
CA HIS A 340 -4.92 16.07 5.27
C HIS A 340 -3.80 16.68 4.43
N LEU A 341 -3.80 16.41 3.12
CA LEU A 341 -3.05 17.23 2.18
C LEU A 341 -3.71 18.61 2.14
N ASP A 342 -2.88 19.64 2.25
CA ASP A 342 -3.29 21.04 2.34
C ASP A 342 -4.29 21.43 1.22
N ALA A 343 -5.33 22.21 1.56
CA ALA A 343 -6.40 22.60 0.62
C ALA A 343 -5.87 23.33 -0.64
N ALA A 344 -4.68 23.93 -0.54
CA ALA A 344 -3.95 24.51 -1.67
C ALA A 344 -3.63 23.49 -2.78
N ILE A 345 -3.51 22.21 -2.43
CA ILE A 345 -3.18 21.11 -3.33
C ILE A 345 -4.39 20.67 -4.14
N LEU A 346 -5.59 20.70 -3.54
CA LEU A 346 -6.84 20.41 -4.25
C LEU A 346 -7.16 21.52 -5.26
N GLU A 347 -6.98 22.78 -4.87
CA GLU A 347 -7.10 23.92 -5.79
C GLU A 347 -6.03 23.87 -6.90
N GLN A 348 -4.81 23.46 -6.60
CA GLN A 348 -3.75 23.34 -7.59
C GLN A 348 -3.96 22.17 -8.56
N GLN A 349 -4.52 21.05 -8.11
CA GLN A 349 -4.94 19.94 -8.98
C GLN A 349 -6.12 20.32 -9.86
N GLN A 350 -7.11 21.04 -9.34
CA GLN A 350 -8.21 21.56 -10.16
C GLN A 350 -7.70 22.56 -11.21
N GLN A 351 -6.76 23.42 -10.86
CA GLN A 351 -6.11 24.33 -11.82
C GLN A 351 -5.27 23.59 -12.85
N GLN A 352 -4.55 22.52 -12.48
CA GLN A 352 -3.81 21.69 -13.44
C GLN A 352 -4.74 20.94 -14.40
N GLN A 353 -5.83 20.34 -13.89
CA GLN A 353 -6.83 19.69 -14.74
C GLN A 353 -7.51 20.70 -15.69
N GLN A 354 -7.77 21.91 -15.23
CA GLN A 354 -8.33 22.97 -16.07
C GLN A 354 -7.33 23.42 -17.15
N GLN A 355 -6.05 23.60 -16.81
CA GLN A 355 -5.00 23.91 -17.77
C GLN A 355 -4.80 22.78 -18.80
N GLN A 356 -4.95 21.53 -18.37
CA GLN A 356 -4.84 20.38 -19.28
C GLN A 356 -6.01 20.31 -20.25
N ARG A 357 -7.25 20.56 -19.77
CA ARG A 357 -8.41 20.70 -20.66
C ARG A 357 -8.26 21.83 -21.66
N GLU A 358 -7.74 22.98 -21.24
CA GLU A 358 -7.47 24.10 -22.14
C GLU A 358 -6.39 23.76 -23.18
N GLN A 359 -5.38 22.97 -22.81
CA GLN A 359 -4.37 22.47 -23.76
C GLN A 359 -4.96 21.47 -24.75
N ASP A 360 -5.80 20.55 -24.28
CA ASP A 360 -6.47 19.56 -25.12
C ASP A 360 -7.44 20.24 -26.09
N GLU A 361 -8.19 21.26 -25.66
CA GLU A 361 -9.06 22.08 -26.54
C GLU A 361 -8.25 22.85 -27.59
N LEU A 362 -7.08 23.39 -27.23
CA LEU A 362 -6.18 24.06 -28.18
C LEU A 362 -5.54 23.09 -29.18
N GLN A 363 -5.29 21.85 -28.76
CA GLN A 363 -4.80 20.79 -29.62
C GLN A 363 -5.90 20.35 -30.58
N GLN A 364 -7.13 20.20 -30.10
CA GLN A 364 -8.30 19.90 -30.93
C GLN A 364 -8.56 21.00 -31.97
N GLN A 365 -8.47 22.28 -31.59
CA GLN A 365 -8.59 23.40 -32.54
C GLN A 365 -7.48 23.44 -33.61
N ARG A 366 -6.31 22.82 -33.34
CA ARG A 366 -5.25 22.68 -34.34
C ARG A 366 -5.53 21.53 -35.31
N ASP A 367 -6.14 20.47 -34.81
CA ASP A 367 -6.51 19.30 -35.60
C ASP A 367 -7.78 19.57 -36.44
N ASP A 368 -8.67 20.44 -35.97
CA ASP A 368 -9.87 20.91 -36.68
C ASP A 368 -9.55 21.87 -37.87
N GLY A 369 -8.27 22.20 -38.08
CA GLY A 369 -7.80 22.97 -39.25
C GLY A 369 -7.57 22.14 -40.52
N GLU A 370 -7.62 20.80 -40.43
CA GLU A 370 -7.59 19.91 -41.58
C GLU A 370 -9.03 19.52 -41.96
N GLU A 371 -9.55 20.26 -42.93
CA GLU A 371 -10.88 20.16 -43.52
C GLU A 371 -11.13 18.76 -44.13
N TYR A 372 -11.58 17.81 -43.31
CA TYR A 372 -12.28 16.61 -43.76
C TYR A 372 -13.78 16.88 -43.74
N HIS A 373 -14.38 16.76 -44.92
CA HIS A 373 -15.81 16.94 -45.14
C HIS A 373 -16.66 16.01 -44.25
N GLU A 374 -17.49 16.68 -43.44
CA GLU A 374 -18.82 16.33 -42.92
C GLU A 374 -19.36 14.91 -43.20
N GLU A 375 -19.67 14.18 -42.12
CA GLU A 375 -20.99 13.54 -42.00
C GLU A 375 -21.44 13.47 -40.52
N GLU A 376 -22.70 13.83 -40.33
CA GLU A 376 -23.38 14.14 -39.07
C GLU A 376 -23.80 12.89 -38.26
N ASN A 377 -23.59 12.98 -36.94
CA ASN A 377 -24.57 12.67 -35.88
C ASN A 377 -24.99 11.19 -35.66
N CYS A 378 -24.27 10.48 -34.79
CA CYS A 378 -24.84 9.45 -33.89
C CYS A 378 -23.92 9.23 -32.68
N ARG A 379 -24.49 9.36 -31.47
CA ARG A 379 -23.87 8.88 -30.23
C ARG A 379 -23.92 7.35 -30.24
N GLU A 380 -22.88 6.71 -30.73
CA GLU A 380 -22.69 5.26 -30.61
C GLU A 380 -21.36 4.96 -29.93
N GLN A 381 -21.41 3.87 -29.16
CA GLN A 381 -20.32 3.15 -28.52
C GLN A 381 -19.03 3.31 -29.30
N THR A 382 -17.93 3.61 -28.63
CA THR A 382 -16.58 3.59 -29.21
C THR A 382 -16.47 2.31 -30.03
N PRO A 383 -16.43 2.40 -31.38
CA PRO A 383 -16.45 1.20 -32.19
C PRO A 383 -15.20 0.44 -31.81
N ARG A 384 -15.36 -0.82 -31.37
CA ARG A 384 -14.26 -1.79 -31.34
C ARG A 384 -13.55 -1.60 -32.67
N HIS A 385 -12.35 -0.99 -32.63
CA HIS A 385 -11.60 -0.67 -33.84
C HIS A 385 -11.62 -1.92 -34.70
N SER A 386 -12.04 -1.78 -35.96
CA SER A 386 -12.16 -2.89 -36.89
C SER A 386 -10.82 -3.60 -36.96
N GLN A 387 -10.65 -4.63 -36.14
CA GLN A 387 -9.46 -5.46 -36.13
C GLN A 387 -9.32 -6.05 -37.55
N PRO A 388 -8.10 -6.15 -38.10
CA PRO A 388 -7.92 -6.72 -39.42
C PRO A 388 -8.52 -8.15 -39.47
N PRO A 389 -8.94 -8.65 -40.63
CA PRO A 389 -9.39 -10.04 -40.71
C PRO A 389 -8.29 -11.00 -40.22
N ILE A 390 -8.68 -12.14 -39.66
CA ILE A 390 -7.72 -13.19 -39.27
C ILE A 390 -6.86 -13.59 -40.48
N THR A 391 -5.56 -13.67 -40.30
CA THR A 391 -4.66 -14.19 -41.34
C THR A 391 -4.76 -15.72 -41.37
N ARG A 392 -4.43 -16.32 -42.52
CA ARG A 392 -4.42 -17.79 -42.63
C ARG A 392 -3.50 -18.45 -41.60
N ARG A 393 -2.37 -17.80 -41.30
CA ARG A 393 -1.36 -18.33 -40.40
C ARG A 393 -1.79 -18.27 -38.93
N GLU A 394 -2.42 -17.18 -38.51
CA GLU A 394 -3.08 -17.08 -37.20
C GLU A 394 -4.14 -18.17 -37.02
N PHE A 395 -4.99 -18.39 -38.05
CA PHE A 395 -6.02 -19.43 -38.03
C PHE A 395 -5.42 -20.85 -37.92
N ASP A 396 -4.41 -21.15 -38.73
CA ASP A 396 -3.73 -22.46 -38.72
C ASP A 396 -3.07 -22.74 -37.35
N LEU A 397 -2.53 -21.72 -36.67
CA LEU A 397 -1.93 -21.87 -35.34
C LEU A 397 -3.00 -22.06 -34.25
N LEU A 398 -4.09 -21.29 -34.29
CA LEU A 398 -5.20 -21.45 -33.34
C LEU A 398 -5.84 -22.84 -33.42
N GLN A 399 -6.06 -23.35 -34.63
CA GLN A 399 -6.58 -24.70 -34.83
C GLN A 399 -5.67 -25.77 -34.22
N ARG A 400 -4.35 -25.58 -34.23
CA ARG A 400 -3.41 -26.50 -33.57
C ARG A 400 -3.51 -26.44 -32.05
N LEU A 401 -3.83 -25.28 -31.48
CA LEU A 401 -4.00 -25.12 -30.03
C LEU A 401 -5.34 -25.69 -29.55
N GLU A 402 -6.39 -25.63 -30.36
CA GLU A 402 -7.74 -26.13 -30.03
C GLU A 402 -7.74 -27.61 -29.60
N ASP A 403 -6.86 -28.43 -30.19
CA ASP A 403 -6.76 -29.86 -29.90
C ASP A 403 -6.00 -30.21 -28.60
N LEU A 404 -5.45 -29.21 -27.90
CA LEU A 404 -4.62 -29.42 -26.72
C LEU A 404 -5.43 -29.32 -25.42
N PRO A 405 -5.12 -30.17 -24.41
CA PRO A 405 -5.73 -30.01 -23.11
C PRO A 405 -5.27 -28.70 -22.47
N VAL A 406 -6.20 -27.92 -21.92
CA VAL A 406 -5.87 -26.73 -21.13
C VAL A 406 -5.63 -27.15 -19.67
N ALA A 407 -4.57 -26.62 -19.08
CA ALA A 407 -4.21 -26.85 -17.68
C ALA A 407 -5.29 -26.29 -16.73
N SER A 408 -5.30 -26.77 -15.49
CA SER A 408 -6.20 -26.22 -14.47
C SER A 408 -5.87 -24.75 -14.20
N ALA A 409 -6.88 -23.94 -13.85
CA ALA A 409 -6.73 -22.49 -13.66
C ALA A 409 -5.69 -22.11 -12.60
N ASP A 410 -5.45 -23.00 -11.63
CA ASP A 410 -4.51 -22.79 -10.53
C ASP A 410 -3.05 -23.11 -10.92
N GLU A 411 -2.80 -23.76 -12.06
CA GLU A 411 -1.50 -24.39 -12.36
C GLU A 411 -0.74 -23.79 -13.56
N ALA A 412 -1.33 -22.93 -14.39
CA ALA A 412 -0.63 -22.45 -15.60
C ALA A 412 -1.05 -21.06 -16.08
N ILE A 413 -0.45 -20.03 -15.48
CA ILE A 413 -0.39 -18.68 -16.04
C ILE A 413 0.96 -18.53 -16.72
N TRP A 414 1.01 -18.22 -18.02
CA TRP A 414 2.26 -17.97 -18.73
C TRP A 414 2.40 -16.50 -19.09
N CYS A 415 3.51 -15.88 -18.73
CA CYS A 415 3.83 -14.52 -19.11
C CYS A 415 4.77 -14.49 -20.29
N MET A 416 4.32 -13.91 -21.41
CA MET A 416 5.08 -13.67 -22.63
C MET A 416 5.71 -12.28 -22.54
N ARG A 417 7.00 -12.21 -22.20
CA ARG A 417 7.71 -10.95 -21.95
C ARG A 417 8.84 -10.75 -22.94
N ARG A 418 9.00 -9.54 -23.50
CA ARG A 418 10.17 -9.22 -24.32
C ARG A 418 11.44 -9.12 -23.48
N VAL A 419 12.57 -9.54 -24.04
CA VAL A 419 13.89 -9.40 -23.37
C VAL A 419 14.32 -7.92 -23.29
N GLY A 420 13.91 -7.11 -24.26
CA GLY A 420 14.10 -5.65 -24.26
C GLY A 420 13.12 -4.96 -25.23
N TYR A 421 12.97 -3.65 -25.03
CA TYR A 421 11.93 -2.82 -25.68
C TYR A 421 12.48 -1.84 -26.71
N THR A 422 13.78 -1.94 -27.02
CA THR A 422 14.45 -1.16 -28.06
C THR A 422 15.27 -2.11 -28.95
N GLU A 423 15.55 -1.71 -30.18
CA GLU A 423 16.45 -2.45 -31.08
C GLU A 423 17.87 -2.59 -30.51
N GLU A 424 18.28 -1.67 -29.63
CA GLU A 424 19.58 -1.69 -28.97
C GLU A 424 19.62 -2.75 -27.86
N ASP A 425 18.55 -2.85 -27.08
CA ASP A 425 18.44 -3.77 -25.93
C ASP A 425 18.02 -5.20 -26.35
N ASN A 426 17.33 -5.34 -27.49
CA ASN A 426 16.81 -6.60 -27.99
C ASN A 426 16.99 -6.74 -29.52
N PRO A 427 18.24 -6.82 -30.01
CA PRO A 427 18.53 -6.84 -31.45
C PRO A 427 18.09 -8.12 -32.15
N THR A 428 17.78 -9.18 -31.39
CA THR A 428 17.30 -10.47 -31.90
C THR A 428 15.79 -10.62 -31.83
N HIS A 429 15.08 -9.60 -31.30
CA HIS A 429 13.62 -9.62 -31.10
C HIS A 429 13.15 -10.85 -30.31
N GLU A 430 13.89 -11.21 -29.27
CA GLU A 430 13.57 -12.35 -28.43
C GLU A 430 12.64 -11.97 -27.27
N GLY A 431 11.77 -12.90 -26.91
CA GLY A 431 10.99 -12.87 -25.69
C GLY A 431 11.27 -14.11 -24.83
N VAL A 432 10.74 -14.10 -23.62
CA VAL A 432 10.82 -15.16 -22.63
C VAL A 432 9.41 -15.52 -22.14
N ILE A 433 9.17 -16.81 -21.99
CA ILE A 433 7.96 -17.36 -21.40
C ILE A 433 8.27 -17.68 -19.93
N ILE A 434 7.52 -17.07 -19.01
CA ILE A 434 7.69 -17.24 -17.57
C ILE A 434 6.43 -17.88 -16.99
N ASN A 435 6.56 -18.95 -16.21
CA ASN A 435 5.43 -19.51 -15.48
C ASN A 435 5.12 -18.62 -14.26
N GLY A 436 3.95 -17.98 -14.30
CA GLY A 436 3.42 -17.04 -13.32
C GLY A 436 2.67 -17.67 -12.14
N ALA A 437 2.67 -19.01 -12.00
CA ALA A 437 1.96 -19.73 -10.93
C ALA A 437 2.46 -19.43 -9.49
N ALA A 438 3.36 -18.47 -9.28
CA ALA A 438 3.70 -18.00 -7.95
C ALA A 438 4.01 -16.50 -7.95
N LEU A 439 3.39 -15.78 -7.01
CA LEU A 439 3.77 -14.47 -6.47
C LEU A 439 5.23 -14.42 -5.92
N ALA A 440 6.07 -15.41 -6.23
CA ALA A 440 7.43 -15.62 -5.77
C ALA A 440 8.33 -16.09 -6.93
N GLY A 441 8.69 -15.19 -7.85
CA GLY A 441 9.83 -15.37 -8.77
C GLY A 441 9.67 -16.44 -9.85
N GLY A 442 8.62 -16.33 -10.67
CA GLY A 442 8.24 -17.29 -11.73
C GLY A 442 9.40 -17.94 -12.50
N VAL A 443 9.26 -19.24 -12.79
CA VAL A 443 10.28 -20.04 -13.48
C VAL A 443 10.23 -19.77 -14.99
N THR A 444 11.38 -19.49 -15.61
CA THR A 444 11.48 -19.36 -17.06
C THR A 444 11.24 -20.72 -17.73
N ILE A 445 10.21 -20.81 -18.58
CA ILE A 445 9.90 -21.98 -19.39
C ILE A 445 10.84 -22.04 -20.60
N GLY A 446 11.10 -20.89 -21.22
CA GLY A 446 12.07 -20.78 -22.32
C GLY A 446 11.86 -19.53 -23.19
N PRO A 447 12.71 -19.32 -24.19
CA PRO A 447 12.62 -18.16 -25.08
C PRO A 447 11.59 -18.36 -26.21
N PHE A 448 11.09 -17.27 -26.77
CA PHE A 448 10.35 -17.27 -28.03
C PHE A 448 10.88 -16.17 -28.96
N ALA A 449 10.81 -16.39 -30.27
CA ALA A 449 11.25 -15.41 -31.27
C ALA A 449 10.06 -14.55 -31.71
N CYS A 450 10.29 -13.23 -31.84
CA CYS A 450 9.33 -12.30 -32.42
C CYS A 450 9.77 -11.91 -33.83
N SER A 451 8.82 -11.73 -34.73
CA SER A 451 9.08 -11.24 -36.10
C SER A 451 9.56 -9.77 -36.14
N ALA A 452 9.32 -9.01 -35.08
CA ALA A 452 9.74 -7.63 -34.87
C ALA A 452 9.87 -7.33 -33.36
N LEU A 453 10.38 -6.15 -33.00
CA LEU A 453 10.50 -5.69 -31.61
C LEU A 453 9.17 -5.69 -30.82
N VAL A 454 8.04 -5.55 -31.52
CA VAL A 454 6.70 -5.74 -30.96
C VAL A 454 6.20 -7.11 -31.44
N PRO A 455 5.86 -8.05 -30.53
CA PRO A 455 5.36 -9.35 -30.93
C PRO A 455 4.02 -9.21 -31.67
N SER A 456 3.84 -10.00 -32.71
CA SER A 456 2.54 -10.21 -33.35
C SER A 456 1.75 -11.33 -32.64
N ALA A 457 0.45 -11.41 -32.87
CA ALA A 457 -0.34 -12.54 -32.37
C ALA A 457 0.13 -13.89 -32.94
N GLU A 458 0.64 -13.89 -34.17
CA GLU A 458 1.26 -15.06 -34.78
C GLU A 458 2.48 -15.55 -33.97
N ASP A 459 3.34 -14.62 -33.52
CA ASP A 459 4.51 -14.96 -32.69
C ASP A 459 4.07 -15.60 -31.36
N ILE A 460 3.01 -15.07 -30.72
CA ILE A 460 2.46 -15.62 -29.47
C ILE A 460 1.89 -17.03 -29.68
N PHE A 461 1.04 -17.25 -30.69
CA PHE A 461 0.47 -18.57 -30.94
C PHE A 461 1.52 -19.59 -31.39
N GLN A 462 2.51 -19.16 -32.18
CA GLN A 462 3.62 -20.01 -32.59
C GLN A 462 4.45 -20.46 -31.38
N ALA A 463 4.68 -19.58 -30.42
CA ALA A 463 5.35 -19.91 -29.16
C ALA A 463 4.55 -20.95 -28.35
N LEU A 464 3.25 -20.73 -28.15
CA LEU A 464 2.38 -21.69 -27.46
C LEU A 464 2.39 -23.06 -28.14
N VAL A 465 2.27 -23.10 -29.47
CA VAL A 465 2.33 -24.33 -30.26
C VAL A 465 3.67 -25.03 -30.03
N CYS A 466 4.79 -24.33 -30.15
CA CYS A 466 6.10 -24.94 -29.94
C CYS A 466 6.25 -25.55 -28.55
N TYR A 467 5.84 -24.84 -27.50
CA TYR A 467 6.01 -25.32 -26.13
C TYR A 467 5.00 -26.40 -25.70
N CYS A 468 3.83 -26.47 -26.34
CA CYS A 468 2.81 -27.47 -26.01
C CYS A 468 2.79 -28.68 -26.96
N ILE A 469 3.28 -28.54 -28.20
CA ILE A 469 3.21 -29.57 -29.25
C ILE A 469 4.57 -30.11 -29.65
N ASP A 470 5.69 -29.38 -29.51
CA ASP A 470 6.96 -29.89 -30.05
C ASP A 470 7.48 -31.09 -29.25
N ASP A 471 7.13 -32.25 -29.83
CA ASP A 471 7.68 -33.58 -29.67
C ASP A 471 9.20 -33.56 -29.89
N ASP A 472 9.88 -34.45 -29.18
CA ASP A 472 11.33 -34.69 -29.09
C ASP A 472 12.10 -34.97 -30.40
N ASP A 473 11.60 -34.57 -31.57
CA ASP A 473 12.14 -34.96 -32.88
C ASP A 473 13.30 -34.06 -33.39
N ASN A 474 13.63 -32.96 -32.70
CA ASN A 474 14.87 -32.21 -32.96
C ASN A 474 16.07 -32.80 -32.17
N GLY A 475 16.37 -34.05 -32.52
CA GLY A 475 17.60 -34.80 -32.30
C GLY A 475 18.76 -34.13 -31.56
N SER A 476 18.91 -34.47 -30.28
CA SER A 476 20.23 -34.75 -29.71
C SER A 476 20.11 -35.75 -28.55
N SER A 477 19.64 -36.95 -28.87
CA SER A 477 19.77 -38.14 -28.03
C SER A 477 21.25 -38.47 -27.80
N ASN A 478 21.81 -38.06 -26.66
CA ASN A 478 22.85 -38.85 -26.00
C ASN A 478 22.13 -39.77 -25.01
N GLY A 479 22.00 -41.03 -25.42
CA GLY A 479 21.07 -41.99 -24.85
C GLY A 479 21.27 -42.26 -23.36
N GLY A 480 20.21 -42.02 -22.61
CA GLY A 480 19.89 -42.75 -21.40
C GLY A 480 18.48 -43.30 -21.57
N GLU A 481 18.36 -44.61 -21.80
CA GLU A 481 17.09 -45.33 -21.71
C GLU A 481 16.54 -45.16 -20.28
N SER A 482 15.64 -44.20 -20.08
CA SER A 482 14.76 -44.18 -18.93
C SER A 482 13.34 -44.36 -19.43
N ASP A 483 12.76 -45.53 -19.13
CA ASP A 483 11.36 -45.90 -19.32
C ASP A 483 10.43 -45.06 -18.42
N VAL A 484 10.51 -43.73 -18.53
CA VAL A 484 9.62 -42.80 -17.84
C VAL A 484 8.53 -42.43 -18.83
N ASP A 485 7.38 -43.08 -18.63
CA ASP A 485 6.02 -42.73 -19.03
C ASP A 485 5.86 -41.86 -20.29
N GLU A 486 5.33 -42.51 -21.34
CA GLU A 486 4.69 -41.86 -22.48
C GLU A 486 3.79 -40.69 -22.03
N GLN A 487 4.17 -39.49 -22.47
CA GLN A 487 3.25 -38.43 -22.90
C GLN A 487 2.43 -37.73 -21.80
N GLU A 488 3.12 -37.01 -20.90
CA GLU A 488 2.59 -35.71 -20.48
C GLU A 488 2.68 -34.76 -21.68
N ARG A 489 1.67 -34.79 -22.56
CA ARG A 489 1.41 -33.66 -23.47
C ARG A 489 1.33 -32.42 -22.58
N LYS A 490 2.24 -31.47 -22.79
CA LYS A 490 2.26 -30.23 -22.02
C LYS A 490 0.96 -29.50 -22.27
N ALA A 491 0.16 -29.38 -21.21
CA ALA A 491 -1.12 -28.70 -21.27
C ALA A 491 -0.92 -27.21 -21.63
N LEU A 492 -1.87 -26.67 -22.38
CA LEU A 492 -1.97 -25.24 -22.66
C LEU A 492 -2.13 -24.45 -21.35
N PRO A 493 -1.53 -23.26 -21.21
CA PRO A 493 -1.85 -22.39 -20.08
C PRO A 493 -3.32 -21.98 -20.09
N ALA A 494 -3.91 -21.83 -18.90
CA ALA A 494 -5.25 -21.26 -18.77
C ALA A 494 -5.25 -19.76 -19.08
N VAL A 495 -4.13 -19.08 -18.77
CA VAL A 495 -3.98 -17.62 -18.98
C VAL A 495 -2.62 -17.31 -19.60
N VAL A 496 -2.62 -16.45 -20.62
CA VAL A 496 -1.40 -15.89 -21.22
C VAL A 496 -1.38 -14.38 -20.99
N LEU A 497 -0.35 -13.92 -20.29
CA LEU A 497 -0.07 -12.51 -20.05
C LEU A 497 0.81 -11.96 -21.17
N ILE A 498 0.45 -10.83 -21.79
CA ILE A 498 1.17 -10.25 -22.93
C ILE A 498 1.57 -8.81 -22.62
N ASP A 499 2.83 -8.47 -22.89
CA ASP A 499 3.43 -7.18 -22.54
C ASP A 499 3.33 -6.05 -23.57
N ASP A 500 2.54 -6.26 -24.63
CA ASP A 500 2.22 -5.24 -25.61
C ASP A 500 0.71 -5.14 -25.80
N LEU A 501 0.17 -3.92 -25.64
CA LEU A 501 -1.27 -3.68 -25.65
C LEU A 501 -1.92 -4.08 -26.98
N LYS A 502 -1.30 -3.75 -28.13
CA LYS A 502 -1.89 -4.05 -29.44
C LYS A 502 -1.84 -5.54 -29.74
N CYS A 503 -0.75 -6.20 -29.35
CA CYS A 503 -0.63 -7.65 -29.47
C CYS A 503 -1.66 -8.36 -28.59
N PHE A 504 -1.81 -7.92 -27.33
CA PHE A 504 -2.83 -8.42 -26.41
C PHE A 504 -4.24 -8.29 -26.99
N GLU A 505 -4.63 -7.09 -27.44
CA GLU A 505 -5.96 -6.86 -28.01
C GLU A 505 -6.22 -7.75 -29.23
N ARG A 506 -5.19 -7.97 -30.05
CA ARG A 506 -5.27 -8.86 -31.21
C ARG A 506 -5.44 -10.32 -30.79
N VAL A 507 -4.64 -10.82 -29.85
CA VAL A 507 -4.74 -12.20 -29.35
C VAL A 507 -6.09 -12.42 -28.68
N GLN A 508 -6.55 -11.49 -27.83
CA GLN A 508 -7.85 -11.56 -27.18
C GLN A 508 -8.99 -11.62 -28.23
N PHE A 509 -8.98 -10.71 -29.20
CA PHE A 509 -9.96 -10.71 -30.28
C PHE A 509 -9.98 -12.06 -31.03
N LEU A 510 -8.80 -12.60 -31.35
CA LEU A 510 -8.70 -13.84 -32.11
C LEU A 510 -9.21 -15.06 -31.31
N VAL A 511 -8.86 -15.14 -30.03
CA VAL A 511 -9.37 -16.19 -29.13
C VAL A 511 -10.89 -16.05 -28.98
N GLU A 512 -11.41 -14.89 -28.62
CA GLU A 512 -12.85 -14.70 -28.38
C GLU A 512 -13.74 -14.94 -29.63
N ASN A 513 -13.22 -14.74 -30.84
CA ASN A 513 -14.04 -14.76 -32.06
C ASN A 513 -13.79 -15.95 -32.97
N TYR A 514 -12.69 -16.70 -32.79
CA TYR A 514 -12.29 -17.77 -33.70
C TYR A 514 -12.02 -19.12 -33.03
N THR A 515 -12.27 -19.24 -31.73
CA THR A 515 -12.24 -20.54 -31.02
C THR A 515 -13.64 -20.91 -30.51
N PRO A 516 -13.93 -22.20 -30.27
CA PRO A 516 -15.17 -22.63 -29.62
C PRO A 516 -15.40 -21.98 -28.25
N ASP A 517 -16.67 -21.91 -27.82
CA ASP A 517 -17.06 -21.35 -26.51
C ASP A 517 -16.45 -22.10 -25.32
N ASP A 518 -16.06 -23.37 -25.49
CA ASP A 518 -15.41 -24.22 -24.49
C ASP A 518 -13.87 -24.14 -24.52
N PHE A 519 -13.28 -23.36 -25.42
CA PHE A 519 -11.85 -23.08 -25.42
C PHE A 519 -11.49 -22.10 -24.30
N THR A 520 -10.76 -22.57 -23.28
CA THR A 520 -10.61 -21.86 -22.00
C THR A 520 -9.39 -20.95 -21.89
N LEU A 521 -8.52 -20.90 -22.90
CA LEU A 521 -7.36 -20.00 -22.92
C LEU A 521 -7.81 -18.54 -22.84
N LYS A 522 -7.27 -17.77 -21.90
CA LYS A 522 -7.53 -16.32 -21.79
C LYS A 522 -6.26 -15.53 -22.04
N ALA A 523 -6.37 -14.41 -22.75
CA ALA A 523 -5.31 -13.43 -22.85
C ALA A 523 -5.57 -12.27 -21.88
N LEU A 524 -4.54 -11.82 -21.17
CA LEU A 524 -4.59 -10.61 -20.33
C LEU A 524 -3.40 -9.71 -20.65
N TYR A 525 -3.61 -8.40 -20.53
CA TYR A 525 -2.53 -7.43 -20.66
C TYR A 525 -1.70 -7.39 -19.38
N TYR A 526 -0.38 -7.47 -19.53
CA TYR A 526 0.58 -7.35 -18.43
C TYR A 526 1.64 -6.33 -18.81
N PRO A 527 1.59 -5.10 -18.28
CA PRO A 527 2.39 -4.00 -18.80
C PRO A 527 3.91 -4.29 -18.74
N PRO A 528 4.69 -3.71 -19.66
CA PRO A 528 6.16 -3.72 -19.59
C PRO A 528 6.67 -3.34 -18.19
N PRO A 529 7.82 -3.87 -17.74
CA PRO A 529 8.42 -3.44 -16.49
C PRO A 529 8.65 -1.93 -16.54
N THR A 530 8.33 -1.29 -15.44
CA THR A 530 8.78 0.08 -15.17
C THR A 530 10.30 0.14 -15.22
N ARG A 531 10.86 1.34 -15.46
CA ARG A 531 12.31 1.52 -15.47
C ARG A 531 12.94 1.12 -14.14
N GLU A 532 12.20 1.30 -13.05
CA GLU A 532 12.55 0.93 -11.70
C GLU A 532 12.65 -0.59 -11.54
N GLU A 533 11.67 -1.36 -12.04
CA GLU A 533 11.71 -2.83 -12.03
C GLU A 533 12.85 -3.37 -12.91
N THR A 534 13.06 -2.79 -14.09
CA THR A 534 14.20 -3.15 -14.95
C THR A 534 15.53 -2.87 -14.26
N ALA A 535 15.66 -1.71 -13.60
CA ALA A 535 16.87 -1.35 -12.86
C ALA A 535 17.12 -2.30 -11.67
N ALA A 536 16.07 -2.71 -10.96
CA ALA A 536 16.17 -3.67 -9.87
C ALA A 536 16.63 -5.06 -10.37
N ALA A 537 16.04 -5.56 -11.46
CA ALA A 537 16.43 -6.84 -12.06
C ALA A 537 17.89 -6.86 -12.56
N LEU A 538 18.38 -5.73 -13.09
CA LEU A 538 19.78 -5.57 -13.51
C LEU A 538 20.77 -5.52 -12.33
N MET A 539 20.33 -5.12 -11.13
CA MET A 539 21.19 -5.13 -9.94
C MET A 539 21.39 -6.56 -9.40
N ASP A 540 20.37 -7.42 -9.49
CA ASP A 540 20.47 -8.82 -9.07
C ASP A 540 21.36 -9.66 -10.02
N HIS A 541 21.35 -9.36 -11.32
CA HIS A 541 22.16 -10.11 -12.28
C HIS A 541 23.67 -9.83 -12.21
N ASN A 542 24.08 -8.69 -11.66
CA ASN A 542 25.48 -8.30 -11.48
C ASN A 542 26.07 -8.72 -10.11
N GLY A 543 25.30 -9.45 -9.30
CA GLY A 543 25.68 -9.93 -7.97
C GLY A 543 26.38 -11.31 -7.94
N ASN A 544 26.76 -11.88 -9.08
CA ASN A 544 27.55 -13.11 -9.19
C ASN A 544 29.03 -12.84 -9.47
#